data_AF-A0A914S6A7-F1
#
_entry.id   AF-A0A914S6A7-F1
#
_cell.length_a   1.000
_cell.length_b   1.000
_cell.length_c   1.000
_cell.angle_alpha   90.00
_cell.angle_beta   90.00
_cell.angle_gamma   90.00
#
_symmetry.space_group_name_H-M   'P 1'
#
loop_
_entity.id
_entity.type
_entity.pdbx_description
1 polymer ?
#
loop_
_entity_poly.entity_id
_entity_poly.type
_entity_poly.pdbx_seq_one_letter_code
_entity_poly.pdbx_strand_id
1 'polypeptide(L)'
;KVSFIDYEYAGFNYQGFDIANHFCEYAGVQNVDYSLCPSIEEKRSWIIQYLNFFLQHPPSTEDVEEMMRNSIIFEAAAHFFWSIWALVQSQNSSIDFDYLGSEINNE
;
A
#
# COMPACT_ATOMS: atom_id res chain seq x y z
N LYS A 1 5.26 -18.51 -10.86
CA LYS A 1 6.30 -17.46 -10.84
C LYS A 1 5.58 -16.12 -11.02
N VAL A 2 5.78 -15.17 -10.11
CA VAL A 2 5.21 -13.80 -10.18
C VAL A 2 6.34 -12.85 -10.58
N SER A 3 6.04 -11.77 -11.28
CA SER A 3 7.01 -10.75 -11.70
C SER A 3 6.35 -9.38 -11.64
N PHE A 4 7.08 -8.40 -11.13
CA PHE A 4 6.67 -7.01 -11.05
C PHE A 4 7.25 -6.23 -12.24
N ILE A 5 6.53 -5.22 -12.72
CA ILE A 5 6.89 -4.36 -13.86
C ILE A 5 6.63 -2.89 -13.49
N ASP A 6 6.93 -1.96 -14.40
CA ASP A 6 6.64 -0.52 -14.26
C ASP A 6 7.21 0.14 -12.99
N TYR A 7 8.53 0.21 -12.96
CA TYR A 7 9.33 0.75 -11.85
C TYR A 7 9.43 2.29 -11.83
N GLU A 8 8.44 3.01 -12.34
CA GLU A 8 8.51 4.47 -12.50
C GLU A 8 8.54 5.23 -11.16
N TYR A 9 7.95 4.65 -10.10
CA TYR A 9 8.01 5.16 -8.72
C TYR A 9 9.02 4.41 -7.83
N ALA A 10 9.87 3.55 -8.40
CA ALA A 10 10.81 2.76 -7.62
C ALA A 10 11.97 3.62 -7.11
N GLY A 11 12.32 3.44 -5.84
CA GLY A 11 13.44 4.14 -5.19
C GLY A 11 13.78 3.53 -3.84
N PHE A 12 14.84 4.03 -3.20
CA PHE A 12 15.13 3.67 -1.81
C PHE A 12 14.03 4.20 -0.90
N ASN A 13 13.37 3.31 -0.17
CA ASN A 13 12.29 3.65 0.75
C ASN A 13 12.21 2.66 1.90
N TYR A 14 11.40 2.97 2.91
CA TYR A 14 11.04 2.05 3.97
C TYR A 14 10.24 0.87 3.38
N GLN A 15 10.66 -0.36 3.66
CA GLN A 15 9.93 -1.56 3.23
C GLN A 15 8.47 -1.55 3.69
N GLY A 16 8.20 -0.99 4.87
CA GLY A 16 6.85 -0.86 5.41
C GLY A 16 5.93 0.00 4.54
N PHE A 17 6.47 0.98 3.81
CA PHE A 17 5.70 1.78 2.86
C PHE A 17 5.21 0.94 1.69
N ASP A 18 6.10 0.14 1.08
CA ASP A 18 5.76 -0.66 -0.10
C ASP A 18 4.72 -1.75 0.25
N ILE A 19 4.87 -2.36 1.43
CA ILE A 19 3.93 -3.35 1.98
C ILE A 19 2.57 -2.72 2.28
N ALA A 20 2.56 -1.58 2.99
CA ALA A 20 1.34 -0.88 3.35
C ALA A 20 0.61 -0.35 2.11
N ASN A 21 1.33 0.23 1.16
CA ASN A 21 0.78 0.67 -0.12
C ASN A 21 0.12 -0.50 -0.84
N HIS A 22 0.80 -1.65 -0.92
CA HIS A 22 0.22 -2.85 -1.51
C HIS A 22 -1.10 -3.27 -0.84
N PHE A 23 -1.25 -3.11 0.48
CA PHE A 23 -2.53 -3.36 1.15
C PHE A 23 -3.61 -2.34 0.80
N CYS A 24 -3.27 -1.06 0.66
CA CYS A 24 -4.21 -0.02 0.22
C CYS A 24 -4.79 -0.32 -1.17
N GLU A 25 -3.97 -0.85 -2.08
CA GLU A 25 -4.39 -1.20 -3.45
C GLU A 25 -5.49 -2.29 -3.52
N TYR A 26 -5.73 -3.04 -2.44
CA TYR A 26 -6.81 -4.04 -2.41
C TYR A 26 -8.18 -3.39 -2.56
N ALA A 27 -8.33 -2.14 -2.12
CA ALA A 27 -9.57 -1.38 -2.30
C ALA A 27 -9.85 -1.07 -3.78
N GLY A 28 -8.84 -1.14 -4.65
CA GLY A 28 -8.94 -0.76 -6.05
C GLY A 28 -8.82 0.76 -6.26
N VAL A 29 -8.49 1.13 -7.49
CA VAL A 29 -8.13 2.52 -7.86
C VAL A 29 -9.29 3.29 -8.50
N GLN A 30 -10.10 2.63 -9.33
CA GLN A 30 -11.23 3.27 -10.04
C GLN A 30 -12.57 3.10 -9.31
N ASN A 31 -12.81 1.91 -8.76
CA ASN A 31 -14.00 1.58 -7.99
C ASN A 31 -13.54 1.17 -6.59
N VAL A 32 -13.37 2.16 -5.71
CA VAL A 32 -12.84 1.94 -4.37
C VAL A 32 -13.85 1.15 -3.54
N ASP A 33 -13.42 -0.01 -3.04
CA ASP A 33 -14.17 -0.85 -2.11
C ASP A 33 -13.26 -1.30 -0.95
N TYR A 34 -13.30 -0.54 0.15
CA TYR A 34 -12.52 -0.85 1.34
C TYR A 34 -12.89 -2.16 2.03
N SER A 35 -14.01 -2.80 1.67
CA SER A 35 -14.34 -4.14 2.19
C SER A 35 -13.40 -5.23 1.64
N LEU A 36 -12.67 -4.93 0.56
CA LEU A 36 -11.65 -5.80 -0.02
C LEU A 36 -10.29 -5.67 0.68
N CYS A 37 -10.09 -4.64 1.50
CA CYS A 37 -8.84 -4.47 2.24
C CYS A 37 -8.58 -5.68 3.15
N PRO A 38 -7.33 -6.16 3.25
CA PRO A 38 -7.02 -7.35 4.01
C PRO A 38 -7.30 -7.13 5.49
N SER A 39 -7.84 -8.17 6.15
CA SER A 39 -8.05 -8.17 7.59
C SER A 39 -6.73 -8.09 8.36
N ILE A 40 -6.79 -7.81 9.67
CA ILE A 40 -5.60 -7.79 10.52
C ILE A 40 -4.87 -9.15 10.49
N GLU A 41 -5.62 -10.24 10.45
CA GLU A 41 -5.12 -11.61 10.38
C GLU A 41 -4.45 -11.89 9.02
N GLU A 42 -5.03 -11.41 7.93
CA GLU A 42 -4.47 -11.54 6.58
C GLU A 42 -3.19 -10.72 6.43
N LYS A 43 -3.18 -9.47 6.87
CA LYS A 43 -1.98 -8.61 6.91
C LYS A 43 -0.87 -9.27 7.72
N ARG A 44 -1.20 -9.80 8.91
CA ARG A 44 -0.25 -10.52 9.77
C ARG A 44 0.31 -11.76 9.08
N SER A 45 -0.55 -12.57 8.46
CA SER A 45 -0.13 -13.77 7.72
C SER A 45 0.80 -13.42 6.55
N TRP A 46 0.50 -12.35 5.83
CA TRP A 46 1.33 -11.84 4.74
C TRP A 46 2.70 -11.39 5.25
N ILE A 47 2.73 -10.58 6.32
CA ILE A 47 3.97 -10.08 6.95
C ILE A 47 4.83 -11.23 7.46
N ILE A 48 4.24 -12.24 8.09
CA ILE A 48 4.97 -13.44 8.54
C ILE A 48 5.65 -14.12 7.35
N GLN A 49 4.95 -14.33 6.24
CA GLN A 49 5.52 -14.96 5.04
C GLN A 49 6.65 -14.11 4.43
N TYR A 50 6.44 -12.80 4.33
CA TYR A 50 7.45 -11.86 3.85
C TYR A 50 8.71 -11.89 4.72
N LEU A 51 8.57 -11.75 6.04
CA LEU A 51 9.70 -11.74 6.96
C LEU A 51 10.43 -13.09 7.02
N ASN A 52 9.70 -14.22 6.96
CA ASN A 52 10.32 -15.55 6.86
C ASN A 52 11.27 -15.64 5.66
N PHE A 53 10.83 -15.16 4.49
CA PHE A 53 11.63 -15.15 3.28
C PHE A 53 12.78 -14.15 3.35
N PHE A 54 12.52 -12.94 3.86
CA PHE A 54 13.51 -11.87 3.94
C PHE A 54 14.65 -12.19 4.94
N LEU A 55 14.29 -12.66 6.14
CA LEU A 55 15.23 -12.98 7.20
C LEU A 55 15.91 -14.34 7.01
N GLN A 56 15.35 -15.20 6.16
CA GLN A 56 15.80 -16.59 5.95
C GLN A 56 15.71 -17.46 7.21
N HIS A 57 14.83 -17.07 8.14
CA HIS A 57 14.45 -17.82 9.33
C HIS A 57 13.08 -17.34 9.85
N PRO A 58 12.42 -18.09 10.75
CA PRO A 58 11.19 -17.63 11.39
C PRO A 58 11.37 -16.29 12.10
N PRO A 59 10.53 -15.27 11.82
CA PRO A 59 10.58 -14.00 12.54
C PRO A 59 10.17 -14.19 13.99
N SER A 60 10.70 -13.34 14.87
CA SER A 60 10.20 -13.27 16.24
C SER A 60 8.81 -12.62 16.27
N THR A 61 8.09 -12.80 17.38
CA THR A 61 6.83 -12.08 17.60
C THR A 61 7.03 -10.57 17.52
N GLU A 62 8.14 -10.04 18.06
CA GLU A 62 8.40 -8.60 18.04
C GLU A 62 8.61 -8.06 16.63
N ASP A 63 9.34 -8.79 15.77
CA ASP A 63 9.54 -8.38 14.37
C ASP A 63 8.19 -8.23 13.63
N VAL A 64 7.26 -9.16 13.89
CA VAL A 64 5.93 -9.14 13.30
C VAL A 64 5.10 -7.98 13.88
N GLU A 65 5.09 -7.80 15.20
CA GLU A 65 4.34 -6.71 15.83
C GLU A 65 4.87 -5.32 15.41
N GLU A 66 6.18 -5.16 15.28
CA GLU A 66 6.79 -3.92 14.81
C GLU A 66 6.32 -3.58 13.39
N MET A 67 6.37 -4.55 12.47
CA MET A 67 5.90 -4.35 11.10
C MET A 67 4.39 -4.07 11.04
N MET A 68 3.60 -4.78 11.85
CA MET A 68 2.15 -4.55 11.95
C MET A 68 1.82 -3.12 12.44
N ARG A 69 2.54 -2.62 13.46
CA ARG A 69 2.37 -1.23 13.94
C ARG A 69 2.76 -0.21 12.88
N ASN A 70 3.88 -0.46 12.20
CA ASN A 70 4.37 0.43 11.14
C ASN A 70 3.43 0.46 9.92
N SER A 71 2.77 -0.66 9.59
CA SER A 71 1.81 -0.74 8.48
C SER A 71 0.74 0.34 8.55
N ILE A 72 0.17 0.59 9.74
CA ILE A 72 -0.89 1.59 9.92
C ILE A 72 -0.42 3.01 9.56
N ILE A 73 0.79 3.37 10.02
CA ILE A 73 1.36 4.69 9.74
C ILE A 73 1.68 4.82 8.25
N PHE A 74 2.19 3.76 7.64
CA PHE A 74 2.52 3.77 6.23
C PHE A 74 1.30 3.70 5.30
N GLU A 75 0.19 3.09 5.70
CA GLU A 75 -1.08 3.13 4.97
C GLU A 75 -1.59 4.57 4.89
N ALA A 76 -1.56 5.30 6.00
CA ALA A 76 -1.88 6.74 6.01
C ALA A 76 -0.91 7.55 5.14
N ALA A 77 0.39 7.23 5.17
CA ALA A 77 1.38 7.88 4.32
C ALA A 77 1.17 7.59 2.83
N ALA A 78 0.75 6.37 2.48
CA ALA A 78 0.46 5.95 1.11
C ALA A 78 -0.76 6.70 0.57
N HIS A 79 -1.86 6.76 1.32
CA HIS A 79 -3.02 7.59 0.96
C HIS A 79 -2.61 9.05 0.75
N PHE A 80 -1.86 9.64 1.69
CA PHE A 80 -1.41 11.02 1.56
C PHE A 80 -0.54 11.28 0.32
N PHE A 81 0.38 10.36 0.02
CA PHE A 81 1.24 10.43 -1.15
C PHE A 81 0.41 10.43 -2.44
N TRP A 82 -0.51 9.47 -2.59
CA TRP A 82 -1.33 9.35 -3.79
C TRP A 82 -2.36 10.46 -3.92
N SER A 83 -2.87 11.03 -2.82
CA SER A 83 -3.75 12.21 -2.87
C SER A 83 -3.04 13.46 -3.34
N ILE A 84 -1.81 13.70 -2.91
CA ILE A 84 -1.02 14.81 -3.47
C ILE A 84 -0.76 14.57 -4.96
N TRP A 85 -0.39 13.36 -5.33
CA TRP A 85 -0.15 13.00 -6.72
C TRP A 85 -1.40 13.22 -7.58
N ALA A 86 -2.56 12.74 -7.14
CA ALA A 86 -3.82 12.86 -7.85
C ALA A 86 -4.24 14.34 -8.00
N LEU A 87 -4.10 15.14 -6.93
CA LEU A 87 -4.35 16.58 -6.97
C LEU A 87 -3.46 17.28 -8.00
N VAL A 88 -2.15 16.98 -8.02
CA VAL A 88 -1.23 17.55 -9.00
C VAL A 88 -1.59 17.12 -10.43
N GLN A 89 -1.98 15.86 -10.62
CA GLN A 89 -2.36 15.32 -11.93
C GLN A 89 -3.69 15.88 -12.42
N SER A 90 -4.65 16.18 -11.54
CA SER A 90 -5.93 16.80 -11.92
C SER A 90 -5.76 18.14 -12.65
N GLN A 91 -4.62 18.83 -12.44
CA GLN A 91 -4.32 20.12 -13.05
C GLN A 91 -3.41 20.05 -14.28
N ASN A 92 -2.66 18.94 -14.44
CA ASN A 92 -1.56 18.85 -15.39
C ASN A 92 -1.65 17.66 -16.36
N SER A 93 -2.45 16.65 -16.05
CA SER A 93 -2.57 15.43 -16.85
C SER A 93 -3.53 15.63 -18.02
N SER A 94 -3.22 14.99 -19.14
CA SER A 94 -4.11 14.88 -20.32
C SER A 94 -4.84 13.53 -20.38
N ILE A 95 -4.66 12.68 -19.36
CA ILE A 95 -5.30 11.37 -19.25
C ILE A 95 -6.71 11.56 -18.71
N ASP A 96 -7.68 10.91 -19.37
CA ASP A 96 -9.08 10.86 -18.93
C ASP A 96 -9.22 9.87 -17.77
N PHE A 97 -8.89 10.35 -16.57
CA PHE A 97 -9.01 9.63 -15.30
C PHE A 97 -9.63 10.58 -14.27
N ASP A 98 -10.59 10.08 -13.49
CA ASP A 98 -11.24 10.88 -12.45
C ASP A 98 -10.38 10.93 -11.18
N TYR A 99 -9.35 11.77 -11.22
CA TYR A 99 -8.40 11.97 -10.11
C TYR A 99 -9.07 12.49 -8.83
N LEU A 100 -10.24 13.13 -8.92
CA LEU A 100 -10.94 13.72 -7.77
C LEU A 100 -12.03 12.80 -7.24
N GLY A 101 -12.81 12.14 -8.10
CA GLY A 101 -13.88 11.23 -7.70
C GLY A 101 -13.40 9.90 -7.11
N SER A 102 -12.18 9.44 -7.46
CA SER A 102 -11.54 8.31 -6.77
C SER A 102 -11.26 8.59 -5.29
N GLU A 103 -11.29 9.87 -4.86
CA GLU A 103 -11.00 10.29 -3.48
C GLU A 103 -12.17 10.95 -2.76
N ILE A 104 -13.10 11.63 -3.44
CA ILE A 104 -14.18 12.38 -2.77
C ILE A 104 -15.25 11.47 -2.14
N ASN A 105 -15.31 10.17 -2.48
CA ASN A 105 -16.15 9.20 -1.77
C ASN A 105 -15.55 8.73 -0.41
N ASN A 106 -14.54 9.43 0.11
CA ASN A 106 -13.91 9.18 1.41
C ASN A 106 -14.65 9.81 2.62
N GLU A 107 -15.96 10.02 2.56
CA GLU A 107 -16.82 10.35 3.72
C GLU A 107 -17.84 9.26 4.03
#